data_AF-A0A8T0AR85-F1
#
_entry.id   AF-A0A8T0AR85-F1
#
_cell.length_a   1.000
_cell.length_b   1.000
_cell.length_c   1.000
_cell.angle_alpha   90.00
_cell.angle_beta   90.00
_cell.angle_gamma   90.00
#
_symmetry.space_group_name_H-M   'P 1'
#
loop_
_entity.id
_entity.type
_entity.pdbx_description
1 polymer ?
#
loop_
_entity_poly.entity_id
_entity_poly.type
_entity_poly.pdbx_seq_one_letter_code
_entity_poly.pdbx_strand_id
1 'polypeptide(L)'
;QVSPPEKFTFKADDWPKWIKRFERFRVASGLETQADENQVNALIYTIGEEAEDILTPLHLSPQAASDYEVVKNRLNDHFVARRNVIFESAKFNQRQQEVGKSVDNFIIALHCLAVHCGYGDLHDEMVRDKLVVGVTDKRLSEQLQLDPELTLEKAF
;
A
#
# COMPACT_ATOMS: atom_id res chain seq x y z
N GLN A 1 -15.34 22.85 3.54
CA GLN A 1 -14.47 22.16 4.52
C GLN A 1 -14.24 20.75 4.00
N VAL A 2 -13.00 20.24 4.02
CA VAL A 2 -12.70 18.89 3.50
C VAL A 2 -13.24 17.87 4.50
N SER A 3 -13.99 16.88 4.03
CA SER A 3 -14.53 15.82 4.88
C SER A 3 -13.46 14.78 5.22
N PRO A 4 -13.49 14.21 6.45
CA PRO A 4 -12.63 13.09 6.80
C PRO A 4 -12.95 11.85 5.94
N PRO A 5 -12.05 10.86 5.86
CA PRO A 5 -12.35 9.57 5.25
C PRO A 5 -13.55 8.88 5.93
N GLU A 6 -14.19 7.96 5.21
CA GLU A 6 -15.19 7.05 5.79
C GLU A 6 -14.56 6.17 6.88
N LYS A 7 -15.38 5.64 7.80
CA LYS A 7 -14.90 4.77 8.89
C LYS A 7 -14.07 3.61 8.32
N PHE A 8 -12.94 3.31 8.97
CA PHE A 8 -12.09 2.22 8.54
C PHE A 8 -12.78 0.87 8.76
N THR A 9 -12.61 -0.07 7.84
CA THR A 9 -13.24 -1.40 7.86
C THR A 9 -12.52 -2.39 8.77
N PHE A 10 -11.35 -2.01 9.31
CA PHE A 10 -10.43 -2.88 10.05
C PHE A 10 -9.94 -4.11 9.27
N LYS A 11 -10.02 -4.05 7.93
CA LYS A 11 -9.34 -5.01 7.04
C LYS A 11 -7.94 -4.51 6.70
N ALA A 12 -6.93 -5.32 6.98
CA ALA A 12 -5.52 -4.98 6.73
C ALA A 12 -5.22 -4.54 5.28
N ASP A 13 -5.96 -5.07 4.30
CA ASP A 13 -5.80 -4.74 2.89
C ASP A 13 -6.32 -3.33 2.55
N ASP A 14 -7.30 -2.82 3.31
CA ASP A 14 -7.87 -1.49 3.11
C ASP A 14 -6.98 -0.39 3.73
N TRP A 15 -6.08 -0.76 4.65
CA TRP A 15 -5.28 0.17 5.45
C TRP A 15 -4.48 1.18 4.61
N PRO A 16 -3.70 0.81 3.57
CA PRO A 16 -2.89 1.77 2.81
C PRO A 16 -3.73 2.83 2.10
N LYS A 17 -4.88 2.40 1.57
CA LYS A 17 -5.82 3.30 0.90
C LYS A 17 -6.44 4.26 1.90
N TRP A 18 -6.82 3.75 3.07
CA TRP A 18 -7.45 4.52 4.12
C TRP A 18 -6.50 5.54 4.74
N ILE A 19 -5.30 5.13 5.19
CA ILE A 19 -4.33 6.03 5.82
C ILE A 19 -3.86 7.12 4.85
N LYS A 20 -3.67 6.78 3.56
CA LYS A 20 -3.36 7.77 2.52
C LYS A 20 -4.48 8.81 2.34
N ARG A 21 -5.74 8.42 2.53
CA ARG A 21 -6.87 9.35 2.48
C ARG A 21 -6.92 10.22 3.73
N PHE A 22 -6.64 9.66 4.91
CA PHE A 22 -6.53 10.41 6.15
C PHE A 22 -5.40 11.44 6.09
N GLU A 23 -4.21 11.09 5.61
CA GLU A 23 -3.08 12.02 5.47
C GLU A 23 -3.41 13.20 4.55
N ARG A 24 -4.14 12.95 3.45
CA ARG A 24 -4.64 14.04 2.59
C ARG A 24 -5.64 14.95 3.31
N PHE A 25 -6.52 14.37 4.12
CA PHE A 25 -7.43 15.15 4.97
C PHE A 25 -6.66 15.96 6.02
N ARG A 26 -5.65 15.36 6.65
CA ARG A 26 -4.81 15.99 7.67
C ARG A 26 -4.14 17.28 7.14
N VAL A 27 -3.57 17.21 5.94
CA VAL A 27 -2.98 18.36 5.25
C VAL A 27 -4.07 19.37 4.83
N ALA A 28 -5.08 18.91 4.09
CA ALA A 28 -6.06 19.82 3.47
C ALA A 28 -7.02 20.51 4.46
N SER A 29 -7.17 19.96 5.67
CA SER A 29 -7.95 20.57 6.74
C SER A 29 -7.14 21.50 7.64
N GLY A 30 -5.80 21.53 7.51
CA GLY A 30 -4.90 22.22 8.44
C GLY A 30 -4.72 21.48 9.77
N LEU A 31 -5.17 20.23 9.90
CA LEU A 31 -4.95 19.42 11.10
C LEU A 31 -3.45 19.22 11.36
N GLU A 32 -2.63 19.13 10.32
CA GLU A 32 -1.17 18.97 10.45
C GLU A 32 -0.46 20.11 11.20
N THR A 33 -1.07 21.28 11.29
CA THR A 33 -0.50 22.44 12.00
C THR A 33 -0.96 22.53 13.45
N GLN A 34 -1.83 21.62 13.89
CA GLN A 34 -2.28 21.54 15.28
C GLN A 34 -1.28 20.77 16.15
N ALA A 35 -1.44 20.82 17.47
CA ALA A 35 -0.64 19.99 18.39
C ALA A 35 -0.81 18.49 18.05
N ASP A 36 0.27 17.72 18.13
CA ASP A 36 0.27 16.30 17.77
C ASP A 36 -0.83 15.50 18.49
N GLU A 37 -1.09 15.81 19.76
CA GLU A 37 -2.18 15.19 20.53
C GLU A 37 -3.56 15.38 19.85
N ASN A 38 -3.84 16.55 19.27
CA ASN A 38 -5.07 16.77 18.52
C ASN A 38 -5.09 15.97 17.21
N GLN A 39 -3.93 15.81 16.57
CA GLN A 39 -3.80 15.00 15.36
C GLN A 39 -4.03 13.51 15.67
N VAL A 40 -3.48 13.01 16.78
CA VAL A 40 -3.71 11.65 17.29
C VAL A 40 -5.19 11.44 17.60
N ASN A 41 -5.80 12.34 18.36
CA ASN A 41 -7.23 12.26 18.72
C ASN A 41 -8.11 12.23 17.46
N ALA A 42 -7.81 13.07 16.46
CA ALA A 42 -8.52 13.05 15.18
C ALA A 42 -8.31 11.74 14.42
N LEU A 43 -7.09 11.17 14.43
CA LEU A 43 -6.80 9.89 13.78
C LEU A 43 -7.59 8.75 14.43
N ILE A 44 -7.50 8.61 15.76
CA ILE A 44 -8.18 7.55 16.53
C ILE A 44 -9.71 7.68 16.42
N TYR A 45 -10.24 8.90 16.50
CA TYR A 45 -11.67 9.12 16.35
C TYR A 45 -12.18 8.76 14.94
N THR A 46 -11.39 9.07 13.91
CA THR A 46 -11.80 8.83 12.51
C THR A 46 -11.66 7.36 12.11
N ILE A 47 -10.64 6.66 12.60
CA ILE A 47 -10.44 5.23 12.31
C ILE A 47 -11.53 4.38 12.98
N GLY A 48 -11.90 4.69 14.23
CA GLY A 48 -12.89 3.96 15.02
C GLY A 48 -12.35 3.48 16.36
N GLU A 49 -13.27 3.13 17.26
CA GLU A 49 -12.97 2.66 18.62
C GLU A 49 -12.05 1.44 18.64
N GLU A 50 -12.09 0.61 17.60
CA GLU A 50 -11.28 -0.61 17.50
C GLU A 50 -9.77 -0.30 17.36
N ALA A 51 -9.37 0.97 17.13
CA ALA A 51 -7.97 1.38 17.22
C ALA A 51 -7.45 1.44 18.67
N GLU A 52 -8.32 1.70 19.64
CA GLU A 52 -7.95 1.69 21.06
C GLU A 52 -7.59 0.27 21.50
N ASP A 53 -8.30 -0.74 20.99
CA ASP A 53 -8.00 -2.17 21.22
C ASP A 53 -6.64 -2.57 20.64
N ILE A 54 -6.17 -1.88 19.59
CA ILE A 54 -4.86 -2.10 18.97
C ILE A 54 -3.75 -1.42 19.77
N LEU A 55 -3.98 -0.20 20.26
CA LEU A 55 -2.98 0.62 20.93
C LEU A 55 -2.80 0.26 22.41
N THR A 56 -3.89 -0.11 23.10
CA THR A 56 -3.88 -0.43 24.54
C THR A 56 -2.84 -1.50 24.91
N PRO A 57 -2.72 -2.65 24.20
CA PRO A 57 -1.74 -3.68 24.53
C PRO A 57 -0.28 -3.25 24.32
N LEU A 58 -0.03 -2.15 23.58
CA LEU A 58 1.32 -1.67 23.28
C LEU A 58 1.95 -0.89 24.43
N HIS A 59 1.18 -0.55 25.48
CA HIS A 59 1.64 0.16 26.68
C HIS A 59 2.51 1.39 26.36
N LEU A 60 2.04 2.23 25.43
CA LEU A 60 2.74 3.44 25.02
C LEU A 60 2.91 4.39 26.21
N SER A 61 4.08 5.03 26.31
CA SER A 61 4.26 6.12 27.26
C SER A 61 3.34 7.30 26.87
N PRO A 62 2.97 8.19 27.80
CA PRO A 62 2.14 9.35 27.47
C PRO A 62 2.72 10.18 26.32
N GLN A 63 4.05 10.37 26.31
CA GLN A 63 4.74 11.07 25.22
C GLN A 63 4.58 10.36 23.87
N ALA A 64 4.69 9.03 23.84
CA ALA A 64 4.55 8.24 22.63
C ALA A 64 3.09 8.15 22.15
N ALA A 65 2.14 8.13 23.09
CA ALA A 65 0.71 8.13 22.80
C ALA A 65 0.22 9.48 22.24
N SER A 66 0.92 10.57 22.54
CA SER A 66 0.60 11.91 22.03
C SER A 66 1.40 12.31 20.79
N ASP A 67 2.31 11.45 20.29
CA ASP A 67 3.11 11.71 19.08
C ASP A 67 2.44 11.08 17.86
N TYR A 68 2.11 11.91 16.87
CA TYR A 68 1.34 11.48 15.70
C TYR A 68 2.07 10.43 14.87
N GLU A 69 3.36 10.61 14.63
CA GLU A 69 4.15 9.70 13.81
C GLU A 69 4.33 8.36 14.51
N VAL A 70 4.55 8.37 15.83
CA VAL A 70 4.63 7.14 16.62
C VAL A 70 3.32 6.36 16.55
N VAL A 71 2.17 6.98 16.82
CA VAL A 71 0.86 6.30 16.81
C VAL A 71 0.53 5.78 15.41
N LYS A 72 0.73 6.59 14.37
CA LYS A 72 0.53 6.17 12.97
C LYS A 72 1.39 4.96 12.62
N ASN A 73 2.66 4.95 13.03
CA ASN A 73 3.56 3.84 12.75
C ASN A 73 3.16 2.57 13.51
N ARG A 74 2.64 2.65 14.73
CA ARG A 74 2.09 1.48 15.44
C ARG A 74 0.88 0.87 14.74
N LEU A 75 -0.02 1.73 14.24
CA LEU A 75 -1.15 1.26 13.43
C LEU A 75 -0.67 0.66 12.10
N ASN A 76 0.29 1.30 11.43
CA ASN A 76 0.94 0.74 10.24
C ASN A 76 1.50 -0.65 10.52
N ASP A 77 2.33 -0.80 11.55
CA ASP A 77 2.95 -2.08 11.92
C ASP A 77 1.89 -3.15 12.18
N HIS A 78 0.81 -2.81 12.89
CA HIS A 78 -0.29 -3.74 13.17
C HIS A 78 -0.97 -4.25 11.89
N PHE A 79 -1.36 -3.34 10.99
CA PHE A 79 -2.09 -3.71 9.77
C PHE A 79 -1.16 -4.28 8.69
N VAL A 80 0.10 -3.85 8.62
CA VAL A 80 1.11 -4.39 7.71
C VAL A 80 1.55 -5.79 8.17
N ALA A 81 1.80 -6.03 9.45
CA ALA A 81 2.12 -7.36 9.97
C ALA A 81 0.97 -8.36 9.73
N ARG A 82 -0.27 -7.88 9.69
CA ARG A 82 -1.45 -8.69 9.37
C ARG A 82 -1.71 -8.83 7.86
N ARG A 83 -0.97 -8.12 7.00
CA ARG A 83 -1.04 -8.35 5.56
C ARG A 83 -0.39 -9.69 5.24
N ASN A 84 -1.16 -10.58 4.62
CA ASN A 84 -0.65 -11.87 4.20
C ASN A 84 0.18 -11.67 2.91
N VAL A 85 1.48 -11.46 3.07
CA VAL A 85 2.43 -11.29 1.95
C VAL A 85 2.37 -12.47 0.97
N ILE A 86 2.11 -13.69 1.46
CA ILE A 86 1.96 -14.88 0.61
C ILE A 86 0.72 -14.75 -0.28
N PHE A 87 -0.40 -14.25 0.28
CA PHE A 87 -1.61 -13.99 -0.48
C PHE A 87 -1.39 -12.91 -1.56
N GLU A 88 -0.73 -11.81 -1.22
CA GLU A 88 -0.43 -10.73 -2.16
C GLU A 88 0.52 -11.19 -3.27
N SER A 89 1.58 -11.93 -2.92
CA SER A 89 2.50 -12.54 -3.88
C SER A 89 1.79 -13.54 -4.77
N ALA A 90 0.86 -14.35 -4.24
CA ALA A 90 0.06 -15.26 -5.05
C ALA A 90 -0.84 -14.50 -6.03
N LYS A 91 -1.50 -13.43 -5.59
CA LYS A 91 -2.35 -12.56 -6.42
C LYS A 91 -1.54 -11.87 -7.53
N PHE A 92 -0.35 -11.36 -7.21
CA PHE A 92 0.59 -10.80 -8.18
C PHE A 92 1.01 -11.86 -9.22
N ASN A 93 1.44 -13.03 -8.76
CA ASN A 93 1.91 -14.10 -9.64
C ASN A 93 0.81 -14.69 -10.52
N GLN A 94 -0.44 -14.65 -10.08
CA GLN A 94 -1.61 -15.07 -10.88
C GLN A 94 -2.07 -14.01 -11.88
N ARG A 95 -1.62 -12.76 -11.76
CA ARG A 95 -2.03 -11.69 -12.67
C ARG A 95 -1.57 -11.99 -14.09
N GLN A 96 -2.46 -11.75 -15.06
CA GLN A 96 -2.20 -11.83 -16.49
C GLN A 96 -2.77 -10.59 -17.16
N GLN A 97 -2.25 -10.22 -18.33
CA GLN A 97 -2.89 -9.19 -19.14
C GLN A 97 -4.33 -9.63 -19.48
N GLU A 98 -5.30 -8.78 -19.15
CA GLU A 98 -6.70 -9.04 -19.44
C GLU A 98 -6.97 -8.97 -20.95
N VAL A 99 -7.80 -9.89 -21.44
CA VAL A 99 -8.22 -9.91 -22.85
C VAL A 99 -8.88 -8.58 -23.22
N GLY A 100 -8.37 -7.94 -24.26
CA GLY A 100 -8.87 -6.65 -24.75
C GLY A 100 -8.40 -5.42 -23.97
N LYS A 101 -7.52 -5.58 -22.97
CA LYS A 101 -6.85 -4.45 -22.30
C LYS A 101 -5.45 -4.23 -22.88
N SER A 102 -5.00 -2.97 -22.88
CA SER A 102 -3.63 -2.61 -23.29
C SER A 102 -2.58 -3.16 -22.32
N VAL A 103 -1.34 -3.25 -22.81
CA VAL A 103 -0.17 -3.61 -21.99
C VAL A 103 0.04 -2.58 -20.87
N ASP A 104 -0.18 -1.28 -21.12
CA ASP A 104 -0.08 -0.22 -20.10
C ASP A 104 -0.99 -0.48 -18.89
N ASN A 105 -2.23 -0.95 -19.12
CA ASN A 105 -3.14 -1.29 -18.03
C ASN A 105 -2.62 -2.47 -17.20
N PHE A 106 -1.96 -3.42 -17.86
CA PHE A 106 -1.33 -4.56 -17.18
C PHE A 106 -0.12 -4.11 -16.36
N ILE A 107 0.74 -3.25 -16.91
CA ILE A 107 1.89 -2.65 -16.20
C ILE A 107 1.43 -1.90 -14.94
N ILE A 108 0.43 -1.02 -15.07
CA ILE A 108 -0.13 -0.29 -13.93
C ILE A 108 -0.63 -1.27 -12.85
N ALA A 109 -1.33 -2.33 -13.26
CA ALA A 109 -1.83 -3.33 -12.32
C ALA A 109 -0.70 -4.09 -11.61
N LEU A 110 0.39 -4.44 -12.32
CA LEU A 110 1.55 -5.10 -11.72
C LEU A 110 2.22 -4.21 -10.67
N HIS A 111 2.44 -2.93 -10.97
CA HIS A 111 2.97 -1.98 -9.98
C HIS A 111 2.07 -1.87 -8.74
N CYS A 112 0.75 -1.75 -8.93
CA CYS A 112 -0.17 -1.68 -7.79
C CYS A 112 -0.12 -2.93 -6.90
N LEU A 113 0.07 -4.11 -7.49
CA LEU A 113 0.13 -5.37 -6.75
C LEU A 113 1.50 -5.57 -6.06
N ALA A 114 2.59 -5.25 -6.75
CA ALA A 114 3.96 -5.46 -6.24
C ALA A 114 4.25 -4.67 -4.95
N VAL A 115 3.66 -3.48 -4.78
CA VAL A 115 3.75 -2.64 -3.56
C VAL A 115 3.33 -3.40 -2.29
N HIS A 116 2.54 -4.46 -2.42
CA HIS A 116 2.01 -5.23 -1.28
C HIS A 116 2.71 -6.57 -1.06
N CYS A 117 3.63 -6.95 -1.95
CA CYS A 117 4.27 -8.26 -1.94
C CYS A 117 5.55 -8.33 -1.09
N GLY A 118 6.01 -7.21 -0.53
CA GLY A 118 7.20 -7.19 0.32
C GLY A 118 8.50 -7.60 -0.40
N TYR A 119 8.59 -7.37 -1.72
CA TYR A 119 9.75 -7.80 -2.53
C TYR A 119 11.05 -7.01 -2.23
N GLY A 120 10.96 -5.87 -1.54
CA GLY A 120 12.14 -5.07 -1.18
C GLY A 120 12.95 -4.69 -2.42
N ASP A 121 14.26 -4.96 -2.39
CA ASP A 121 15.19 -4.65 -3.48
C ASP A 121 14.87 -5.40 -4.79
N LEU A 122 14.11 -6.49 -4.73
CA LEU A 122 13.68 -7.26 -5.90
C LEU A 122 12.39 -6.72 -6.56
N HIS A 123 11.84 -5.60 -6.07
CA HIS A 123 10.56 -5.08 -6.56
C HIS A 123 10.52 -4.96 -8.10
N ASP A 124 11.51 -4.29 -8.69
CA ASP A 124 11.52 -4.03 -10.14
C ASP A 124 11.79 -5.29 -10.96
N GLU A 125 12.63 -6.18 -10.43
CA GLU A 125 12.90 -7.50 -11.01
C GLU A 125 11.62 -8.34 -11.10
N MET A 126 10.85 -8.39 -10.01
CA MET A 126 9.60 -9.15 -9.97
C MET A 126 8.56 -8.58 -10.93
N VAL A 127 8.41 -7.25 -11.01
CA VAL A 127 7.49 -6.61 -11.96
C VAL A 127 7.92 -6.89 -13.40
N ARG A 128 9.21 -6.77 -13.73
CA ARG A 128 9.76 -7.06 -15.05
C ARG A 128 9.48 -8.50 -15.45
N ASP A 129 9.87 -9.46 -14.62
CA ASP A 129 9.72 -10.88 -14.93
C ASP A 129 8.24 -11.25 -15.11
N LYS A 130 7.37 -10.65 -14.29
CA LYS A 130 5.94 -10.88 -14.39
C LYS A 130 5.31 -10.27 -15.65
N LEU A 131 5.81 -9.11 -16.10
CA LEU A 131 5.43 -8.50 -17.37
C LEU A 131 5.80 -9.43 -18.53
N VAL A 132 7.04 -9.93 -18.55
CA VAL A 132 7.57 -10.80 -19.61
C VAL A 132 6.69 -12.04 -19.79
N VAL A 133 6.33 -12.73 -18.69
CA VAL A 133 5.54 -13.96 -18.77
C VAL A 133 4.02 -13.72 -18.84
N GLY A 134 3.55 -12.53 -18.48
CA GLY A 134 2.14 -12.24 -18.28
C GLY A 134 1.45 -11.47 -19.42
N VAL A 135 2.22 -10.98 -20.39
CA VAL A 135 1.72 -10.26 -21.56
C VAL A 135 1.03 -11.22 -22.55
N THR A 136 -0.07 -10.78 -23.17
CA THR A 136 -0.82 -11.64 -24.12
C THR A 136 -0.16 -11.74 -25.49
N ASP A 137 0.63 -10.73 -25.88
CA ASP A 137 1.39 -10.75 -27.14
C ASP A 137 2.63 -11.63 -26.98
N LYS A 138 2.55 -12.86 -27.51
CA LYS A 138 3.64 -13.84 -27.45
C LYS A 138 4.91 -13.36 -28.13
N ARG A 139 4.80 -12.60 -29.23
CA ARG A 139 5.97 -12.09 -29.94
C ARG A 139 6.69 -11.04 -29.10
N LEU A 140 5.92 -10.17 -28.44
CA LEU A 140 6.49 -9.20 -27.50
C LEU A 140 7.16 -9.92 -26.32
N SER A 141 6.52 -10.94 -25.74
CA SER A 141 7.13 -11.76 -24.67
C SER A 141 8.45 -12.37 -25.11
N GLU A 142 8.52 -12.98 -26.29
CA GLU A 142 9.74 -13.57 -26.86
C GLU A 142 10.82 -12.50 -27.10
N GLN A 143 10.44 -11.33 -27.61
CA GLN A 143 11.38 -10.21 -27.82
C GLN A 143 12.01 -9.73 -26.52
N LEU A 144 11.21 -9.60 -25.45
CA LEU A 144 11.70 -9.19 -24.14
C LEU A 144 12.66 -10.24 -23.54
N GLN A 145 12.39 -11.54 -23.73
CA GLN A 145 13.26 -12.62 -23.26
C GLN A 145 14.63 -12.67 -23.93
N LEU A 146 14.79 -12.04 -25.11
CA LEU A 146 16.05 -12.01 -25.85
C LEU A 146 17.00 -10.90 -25.41
N ASP A 147 16.56 -9.95 -24.58
CA ASP A 147 17.40 -8.89 -24.04
C ASP A 147 17.99 -9.32 -22.68
N PRO A 148 19.30 -9.68 -22.60
CA PRO A 148 19.93 -10.09 -21.35
C PRO A 148 20.12 -8.93 -20.35
N GLU A 149 19.96 -7.68 -20.79
CA GLU A 149 20.07 -6.48 -19.96
C GLU A 149 18.70 -5.81 -19.77
N LEU A 150 17.61 -6.57 -19.92
CA LEU A 150 16.26 -6.06 -19.74
C LEU A 150 16.10 -5.55 -18.30
N THR A 151 15.80 -4.26 -18.19
CA THR A 151 15.36 -3.62 -16.95
C THR A 151 13.87 -3.36 -17.02
N LEU A 152 13.24 -3.08 -15.88
CA LEU A 152 11.84 -2.67 -15.87
C LEU A 152 11.61 -1.42 -16.74
N GLU A 153 12.52 -0.45 -16.66
CA GLU A 153 12.48 0.77 -17.48
C GLU A 153 12.60 0.51 -18.98
N LYS A 154 13.40 -0.48 -19.41
CA LYS A 154 13.54 -0.88 -20.82
C LYS A 154 12.39 -1.74 -21.34
N ALA A 155 11.67 -2.41 -20.43
CA ALA A 155 10.53 -3.25 -20.78
C ALA A 155 9.26 -2.44 -21.08
N PHE A 156 9.31 -1.12 -20.87
CA PHE A 156 8.25 -0.16 -21.11
C PHE A 156 8.44 0.61 -22.43
#